data_AF-A0A3A0CY56-F1
#
_entry.id   AF-A0A3A0CY56-F1
#
_cell.length_a   1.000
_cell.length_b   1.000
_cell.length_c   1.000
_cell.angle_alpha   90.00
_cell.angle_beta   90.00
_cell.angle_gamma   90.00
#
_symmetry.space_group_name_H-M   'P 1'
#
loop_
_entity.id
_entity.type
_entity.pdbx_description
1 polymer ?
#
loop_
_entity_poly.entity_id
_entity_poly.type
_entity_poly.pdbx_seq_one_letter_code
_entity_poly.pdbx_strand_id
1 'polypeptide(L)' 'MTSNAMPPADLRAIEPNELVRRAHGGCADSFTELSRRFRPRLLHLVERRLGRGRPEAEDVAQEALAKAFQGLGGFD' A
#
# COMPACT_ATOMS: atom_id res chain seq x y z
N MET A 1 -26.81 7.27 -16.40
CA MET A 1 -25.36 7.57 -16.29
C MET A 1 -24.65 6.27 -15.96
N THR A 2 -24.27 5.52 -16.98
CA THR A 2 -23.53 4.26 -16.83
C THR A 2 -22.08 4.60 -16.47
N SER A 3 -21.68 4.37 -15.22
CA SER A 3 -20.27 4.35 -14.85
C SER A 3 -19.56 3.37 -15.76
N ASN A 4 -18.68 3.89 -16.61
CA ASN A 4 -17.75 3.10 -17.40
C ASN A 4 -16.72 2.51 -16.42
N ALA A 5 -17.09 1.44 -15.73
CA ALA A 5 -16.17 0.62 -14.97
C ALA A 5 -15.26 -0.06 -16.00
N MET A 6 -14.14 0.59 -16.31
CA MET A 6 -13.00 0.00 -16.98
C MET A 6 -12.82 -1.42 -16.40
N PRO A 7 -12.68 -2.48 -17.23
CA PRO A 7 -12.50 -3.82 -16.71
C PRO A 7 -11.35 -3.78 -15.68
N PRO A 8 -11.47 -4.47 -14.53
CA PRO A 8 -10.45 -4.39 -13.49
C PRO A 8 -9.13 -4.82 -14.12
N ALA A 9 -8.30 -3.83 -14.48
CA ALA A 9 -6.96 -4.08 -14.94
C ALA A 9 -6.30 -4.93 -13.85
N ASP A 10 -5.61 -6.01 -14.22
CA ASP A 10 -4.91 -6.82 -13.25
C ASP A 10 -3.96 -5.91 -12.48
N LEU A 11 -4.36 -5.54 -11.26
CA LEU A 11 -3.63 -4.58 -10.45
C LEU A 11 -2.24 -5.11 -10.10
N ARG A 12 -1.98 -6.41 -10.27
CA ARG A 12 -0.67 -7.05 -10.12
C ARG A 12 0.28 -6.73 -11.27
N ALA A 13 -0.24 -6.46 -12.46
CA ALA A 13 0.52 -6.08 -13.65
C ALA A 13 0.81 -4.57 -13.72
N ILE A 14 0.17 -3.77 -12.87
CA ILE A 14 0.37 -2.31 -12.83
C ILE A 14 1.65 -1.97 -12.08
N GLU A 15 2.43 -1.04 -12.61
CA GLU A 15 3.63 -0.53 -11.95
C GLU A 15 3.31 0.24 -10.65
N PRO A 16 4.16 0.16 -9.61
CA PRO A 16 3.89 0.80 -8.31
C PRO A 16 3.52 2.28 -8.41
N ASN A 17 4.21 3.05 -9.27
CA ASN A 17 3.94 4.49 -9.42
C ASN A 17 2.53 4.76 -9.99
N GLU A 18 2.05 3.90 -10.87
CA GLU A 18 0.69 4.01 -11.40
C GLU A 18 -0.35 3.62 -10.35
N LEU A 19 -0.07 2.63 -9.51
CA LEU A 19 -0.91 2.33 -8.35
C LEU A 19 -0.96 3.52 -7.36
N VAL A 20 0.16 4.22 -7.14
CA VAL A 20 0.20 5.42 -6.30
C VAL A 20 -0.67 6.52 -6.88
N ARG A 21 -0.57 6.80 -8.19
CA ARG A 21 -1.43 7.79 -8.86
C ARG A 21 -2.92 7.45 -8.74
N ARG A 22 -3.28 6.18 -8.94
CA ARG A 22 -4.67 5.72 -8.81
C ARG A 22 -5.17 5.78 -7.38
N ALA A 23 -4.34 5.37 -6.41
CA ALA A 23 -4.66 5.47 -4.98
C ALA A 23 -4.85 6.93 -4.56
N HIS A 24 -3.99 7.83 -5.03
CA HIS A 24 -4.13 9.28 -4.85
C HIS A 24 -5.46 9.81 -5.45
N GLY A 25 -5.86 9.28 -6.62
CA GLY A 25 -7.15 9.56 -7.24
C GLY A 25 -8.36 8.87 -6.59
N GLY A 26 -8.21 8.21 -5.44
CA GLY A 26 -9.30 7.59 -4.67
C GLY A 26 -9.52 6.08 -4.92
N CYS A 27 -8.65 5.41 -5.69
CA CYS A 27 -8.76 3.97 -5.92
C CYS A 27 -8.20 3.17 -4.74
N ALA A 28 -9.08 2.77 -3.80
CA ALA A 28 -8.71 1.97 -2.63
C ALA A 28 -8.01 0.65 -3.01
N ASP A 29 -8.47 -0.04 -4.06
CA ASP A 29 -7.86 -1.30 -4.50
C ASP A 29 -6.40 -1.13 -4.95
N SER A 30 -6.06 0.02 -5.53
CA SER A 30 -4.68 0.33 -5.90
C SER A 30 -3.78 0.46 -4.67
N PHE A 31 -4.31 1.04 -3.58
CA PHE A 31 -3.59 1.09 -2.32
C PHE A 31 -3.48 -0.28 -1.65
N THR A 32 -4.52 -1.11 -1.73
CA THR A 32 -4.50 -2.50 -1.25
C THR A 32 -3.37 -3.29 -1.92
N GLU A 33 -3.20 -3.14 -3.24
CA GLU A 33 -2.11 -3.81 -3.94
C GLU A 33 -0.72 -3.24 -3.61
N LEU A 34 -0.59 -1.93 -3.42
CA LEU A 34 0.66 -1.34 -2.89
C LEU A 34 1.00 -1.94 -1.52
N SER A 35 0.03 -1.96 -0.60
CA SER A 35 0.20 -2.52 0.74
C SER A 35 0.62 -3.99 0.68
N ARG A 36 -0.03 -4.79 -0.16
CA ARG A 36 0.33 -6.21 -0.35
C ARG A 36 1.76 -6.39 -0.83
N ARG A 37 2.23 -5.54 -1.76
CA ARG A 37 3.59 -5.62 -2.33
C ARG A 37 4.67 -5.16 -1.35
N PHE A 38 4.40 -4.10 -0.57
CA PHE A 38 5.42 -3.49 0.29
C PHE A 38 5.43 -4.04 1.73
N ARG A 39 4.31 -4.60 2.22
CA ARG A 39 4.21 -5.16 3.59
C ARG A 39 5.35 -6.12 3.94
N PRO A 40 5.75 -7.11 3.10
CA PRO A 40 6.84 -8.03 3.47
C PRO A 40 8.19 -7.33 3.67
N ARG A 41 8.49 -6.33 2.81
CA ARG A 41 9.74 -5.56 2.91
C ARG A 41 9.75 -4.64 4.12
N LEU A 42 8.61 -4.02 4.39
CA LEU A 42 8.42 -3.15 5.55
C LEU A 42 8.52 -3.93 6.86
N LEU A 43 7.84 -5.08 6.93
CA LEU A 43 7.92 -5.98 8.07
C LEU A 43 9.37 -6.42 8.32
N HIS A 44 10.09 -6.85 7.28
CA HIS A 44 11.49 -7.21 7.41
C HIS A 44 12.36 -6.06 7.95
N LEU A 45 12.11 -4.82 7.50
CA LEU A 45 12.81 -3.63 8.01
C LEU A 45 12.52 -3.40 9.50
N VAL A 46 11.26 -3.53 9.91
CA VAL A 46 10.83 -3.34 11.30
C VAL A 46 11.39 -4.46 12.20
N GLU A 47 11.34 -5.71 11.76
CA GLU A 47 11.92 -6.85 12.48
C GLU A 47 13.43 -6.70 12.67
N ARG A 48 14.15 -6.11 11.72
CA ARG A 48 15.58 -5.80 11.88
C ARG A 48 15.86 -4.76 12.96
N ARG A 49 14.87 -3.94 13.34
CA ARG A 49 14.98 -2.92 14.38
C ARG A 49 14.47 -3.39 15.73
N LEU A 50 13.37 -4.15 15.76
CA LEU A 50 12.70 -4.58 16.99
C LEU A 50 13.08 -6.00 17.44
N GLY A 51 13.63 -6.81 16.54
CA GLY A 51 13.84 -8.26 16.72
C GLY A 51 12.83 -9.07 15.90
N ARG A 52 13.27 -10.23 15.40
CA ARG A 52 12.43 -11.15 14.60
C ARG A 52 11.36 -11.81 15.46
N GLY A 53 10.18 -12.06 14.87
CA GLY A 53 9.09 -12.79 15.53
C GLY A 53 8.40 -12.03 16.67
N ARG A 54 8.65 -10.73 16.76
CA ARG A 54 7.97 -9.84 17.70
C ARG A 54 6.62 -9.40 17.12
N PRO A 55 5.48 -9.66 17.80
CA PRO A 55 4.16 -9.23 17.31
C PRO A 55 4.09 -7.72 17.06
N GLU A 56 4.83 -6.93 17.84
CA GLU A 56 4.90 -5.48 17.70
C GLU A 56 5.44 -5.04 16.33
N ALA A 57 6.22 -5.90 15.64
CA ALA A 57 6.72 -5.60 14.31
C ALA A 57 5.62 -5.56 13.25
N GLU A 58 4.61 -6.42 13.39
CA GLU A 58 3.45 -6.43 12.49
C GLU A 58 2.58 -5.19 12.69
N ASP A 59 2.33 -4.83 13.95
CA ASP A 59 1.56 -3.63 14.31
C ASP A 59 2.21 -2.35 13.78
N VAL A 60 3.53 -2.21 13.97
CA VAL A 60 4.29 -1.06 13.48
C VAL A 60 4.29 -1.01 11.94
N ALA A 61 4.44 -2.15 11.26
CA ALA A 61 4.37 -2.20 9.80
C ALA A 61 2.98 -1.79 9.29
N GLN A 62 1.92 -2.24 9.96
CA GLN A 62 0.55 -1.86 9.61
C GLN A 62 0.29 -0.37 9.85
N GLU A 63 0.70 0.17 11.00
CA GLU A 63 0.55 1.59 11.32
C GLU A 63 1.33 2.48 10.34
N ALA A 64 2.53 2.06 9.94
CA ALA A 64 3.32 2.76 8.93
C ALA A 64 2.63 2.80 7.56
N LEU A 65 2.00 1.69 7.12
CA LEU A 65 1.19 1.68 5.89
C LEU A 65 -0.05 2.58 6.01
N ALA A 66 -0.73 2.58 7.16
CA ALA A 66 -1.88 3.45 7.39
C ALA A 66 -1.49 4.93 7.33
N LYS A 67 -0.35 5.31 7.93
CA LYS A 67 0.21 6.67 7.83
C LYS A 67 0.60 7.03 6.40
N ALA A 68 1.18 6.09 5.66
CA ALA A 68 1.47 6.29 4.24
C ALA A 68 0.20 6.53 3.42
N PHE A 69 -0.90 5.81 3.71
CA PHE A 69 -2.20 6.04 3.08
C PHE A 69 -2.73 7.45 3.36
N GLN A 70 -2.73 7.86 4.63
CA GLN A 70 -3.19 9.19 5.05
C GLN A 70 -2.35 10.30 4.44
N GLY A 71 -1.06 10.06 4.25
CA GLY A 71 -0.11 11.00 3.66
C GLY A 71 -0.09 11.03 2.12
N LEU A 72 -0.82 10.14 1.43
CA LEU A 72 -0.83 10.12 -0.04
C LEU A 72 -1.22 11.47 -0.65
N GLY A 73 -2.15 12.19 -0.01
CA GLY A 73 -2.61 13.51 -0.48
C GLY A 73 -1.56 14.62 -0.46
N GLY A 74 -0.38 14.38 0.13
CA GLY A 74 0.76 15.31 0.14
C GLY A 74 1.96 14.84 -0.70
N PHE A 75 1.80 13.80 -1.52
CA PHE A 75 2.84 13.28 -2.39
C PHE A 75 2.76 14.00 -3.76
N ASP A 76 3.67 14.95 -4.01
CA ASP A 76 3.90 15.58 -5.32
C ASP A 76 4.86 14.76 -6.20
#